data_AF-A0A520T6Z0-F1
#
_entry.id   AF-A0A520T6Z0-F1
#
_cell.length_a   1.000
_cell.length_b   1.000
_cell.length_c   1.000
_cell.angle_alpha   90.00
_cell.angle_beta   90.00
_cell.angle_gamma   90.00
#
_symmetry.space_group_name_H-M   'P 1'
#
loop_
_entity.id
_entity.type
_entity.pdbx_description
1 polymer ?
#
loop_
_entity_poly.entity_id
_entity_poly.type
_entity_poly.pdbx_seq_one_letter_code
_entity_poly.pdbx_strand_id
1 'polypeptide(L)'
;MTTYPVKPRIDVAVAVVFNAGGQVLWGCRPEGKPYAGYWEFPGGKVEPDETVWQALVRELKEELDITALEGGPWFRIEHDYEHANVRLHLYRVWRFEGSPKSLENQRFTWASLDSSDLSPILPATEPLLPKLAQPTVMALSNYEAGFEACAQRLERGLSNIKTPIYIQFREKALSGNALIQAFEHCYGLCQKTGQAMLLNSDTWLNLREHLDALPCPLHLTQAHLLSGQFQDLQCAGASVHDTDSLRIAFDRSLTYAVLGAVKTTSSHPGQPGLGWEKFLESAQGARLPVFAIGGLAAEDIRDAHLHGAHGIAMLSQFGLG
;
A
#
# COMPACT_ATOMS: atom_id res chain seq x y z
N MET A 1 -27.36 2.48 -33.41
CA MET A 1 -26.71 2.25 -32.10
C MET A 1 -25.91 0.98 -32.22
N THR A 2 -24.60 1.09 -32.41
CA THR A 2 -23.68 -0.05 -32.42
C THR A 2 -23.55 -0.54 -30.98
N THR A 3 -24.23 -1.64 -30.66
CA THR A 3 -24.05 -2.36 -29.39
C THR A 3 -22.70 -3.07 -29.47
N TYR A 4 -21.67 -2.49 -28.87
CA TYR A 4 -20.43 -3.22 -28.63
C TYR A 4 -20.75 -4.41 -27.72
N PRO A 5 -20.30 -5.63 -28.04
CA PRO A 5 -20.51 -6.78 -27.16
C PRO A 5 -19.85 -6.49 -25.81
N VAL A 6 -20.59 -6.68 -24.72
CA VAL A 6 -20.07 -6.56 -23.35
C VAL A 6 -19.01 -7.64 -23.18
N LYS A 7 -17.75 -7.23 -23.00
CA LYS A 7 -16.64 -8.18 -22.78
C LYS A 7 -16.92 -8.99 -21.50
N PRO A 8 -16.65 -10.30 -21.49
CA PRO A 8 -16.78 -11.09 -20.28
C PRO A 8 -15.81 -10.56 -19.22
N ARG A 9 -16.29 -10.48 -17.98
CA ARG A 9 -15.46 -10.17 -16.83
C ARG A 9 -14.94 -11.46 -16.20
N ILE A 10 -13.64 -11.52 -15.97
CA ILE A 10 -12.95 -12.67 -15.38
C ILE A 10 -12.30 -12.19 -14.08
N ASP A 11 -12.70 -12.79 -12.97
CA ASP A 11 -12.08 -12.56 -11.67
C ASP A 11 -10.97 -13.60 -11.45
N VAL A 12 -9.79 -13.14 -11.02
CA VAL A 12 -8.61 -13.98 -10.80
C VAL A 12 -8.10 -13.70 -9.38
N ALA A 13 -7.89 -14.75 -8.60
CA ALA A 13 -7.26 -14.66 -7.30
C ALA A 13 -5.74 -14.70 -7.46
N VAL A 14 -5.01 -13.75 -6.87
CA VAL A 14 -3.54 -13.68 -6.94
C VAL A 14 -2.96 -13.70 -5.54
N ALA A 15 -2.12 -14.69 -5.25
CA ALA A 15 -1.53 -14.90 -3.94
C ALA A 15 -0.11 -14.34 -3.85
N VAL A 16 0.08 -13.31 -3.03
CA VAL A 16 1.40 -12.85 -2.61
C VAL A 16 1.75 -13.56 -1.30
N VAL A 17 2.42 -14.70 -1.43
CA VAL A 17 2.79 -15.56 -0.29
C VAL A 17 4.15 -15.14 0.25
N PHE A 18 4.21 -14.82 1.56
CA PHE A 18 5.43 -14.44 2.25
C PHE A 18 5.99 -15.61 3.08
N ASN A 19 7.31 -15.78 3.06
CA ASN A 19 8.00 -16.65 4.03
C ASN A 19 8.43 -15.86 5.29
N ALA A 20 8.96 -16.57 6.28
CA ALA A 20 9.45 -15.96 7.52
C ALA A 20 10.61 -14.97 7.33
N GLY A 21 11.33 -15.04 6.21
CA GLY A 21 12.39 -14.12 5.83
C GLY A 21 11.90 -12.87 5.07
N GLY A 22 10.60 -12.72 4.86
CA GLY A 22 10.01 -11.60 4.12
C GLY A 22 10.14 -11.70 2.59
N GLN A 23 10.62 -12.83 2.06
CA GLN A 23 10.62 -13.08 0.61
C GLN A 23 9.25 -13.53 0.15
N VAL A 24 8.97 -13.31 -1.13
CA VAL A 24 7.73 -13.69 -1.79
C VAL A 24 7.94 -14.94 -2.63
N LEU A 25 6.92 -15.80 -2.71
CA LEU A 25 6.92 -16.96 -3.59
C LEU A 25 6.58 -16.55 -5.03
N TRP A 26 7.48 -16.89 -5.95
CA TRP A 26 7.34 -16.62 -7.37
C TRP A 26 7.24 -17.93 -8.15
N GLY A 27 6.33 -17.97 -9.13
CA GLY A 27 6.22 -19.04 -10.11
C GLY A 27 6.72 -18.59 -11.48
N CYS A 28 7.35 -19.48 -12.23
CA CYS A 28 7.76 -19.27 -13.60
C CYS A 28 6.91 -20.13 -14.53
N ARG A 29 6.22 -19.50 -15.48
CA ARG A 29 5.29 -20.19 -16.37
C ARG A 29 5.95 -21.34 -17.14
N PRO A 30 5.34 -22.54 -17.14
CA PRO A 30 5.86 -23.67 -17.89
C PRO A 30 5.77 -23.43 -19.40
N GLU A 31 6.56 -24.20 -20.15
CA GLU A 31 6.53 -24.22 -21.61
C GLU A 31 5.13 -24.57 -22.15
N GLY A 32 4.75 -23.95 -23.27
CA GLY A 32 3.45 -24.18 -23.93
C GLY A 32 2.27 -23.37 -23.39
N LYS A 33 2.41 -22.63 -22.29
CA LYS A 33 1.44 -21.60 -21.85
C LYS A 33 1.79 -20.23 -22.47
N PRO A 34 0.82 -19.30 -22.66
CA PRO A 34 1.12 -17.92 -23.03
C PRO A 34 2.08 -17.28 -22.03
N TYR A 35 3.12 -16.59 -22.52
CA TYR A 35 4.21 -16.05 -21.69
C TYR A 35 5.02 -17.13 -20.94
N ALA A 36 5.29 -18.28 -21.58
CA ALA A 36 6.24 -19.27 -21.07
C ALA A 36 7.57 -18.62 -20.66
N GLY A 37 8.12 -19.02 -19.52
CA GLY A 37 9.35 -18.47 -18.96
C GLY A 37 9.20 -17.17 -18.16
N TYR A 38 8.03 -16.52 -18.17
CA TYR A 38 7.79 -15.31 -17.37
C TYR A 38 7.50 -15.65 -15.91
N TRP A 39 7.95 -14.78 -15.01
CA TRP A 39 7.69 -14.87 -13.57
C TRP A 39 6.41 -14.14 -13.17
N GLU A 40 5.63 -14.77 -12.30
CA GLU A 40 4.38 -14.25 -11.75
C GLU A 40 4.13 -14.73 -10.31
N PHE A 41 3.11 -14.16 -9.68
CA PHE A 41 2.58 -14.67 -8.42
C PHE A 41 1.60 -15.83 -8.70
N PRO A 42 1.59 -16.88 -7.86
CA PRO A 42 0.66 -17.99 -8.04
C PRO A 42 -0.78 -17.54 -7.88
N GLY A 43 -1.68 -18.19 -8.61
CA GLY A 43 -3.08 -17.83 -8.63
C GLY A 43 -3.80 -18.24 -9.91
N GLY A 44 -5.11 -18.12 -9.89
CA GLY A 44 -5.95 -18.60 -10.98
C GLY A 44 -7.35 -18.02 -10.95
N LYS A 45 -8.19 -18.50 -11.87
CA LYS A 45 -9.53 -17.97 -12.06
C LYS A 45 -10.40 -18.33 -10.87
N VAL A 46 -11.26 -17.40 -10.48
CA VAL A 46 -12.32 -17.65 -9.52
C VAL A 46 -13.45 -18.39 -10.24
N GLU A 47 -13.73 -19.61 -9.81
CA GLU A 47 -14.79 -20.46 -10.34
C GLU A 47 -16.18 -20.03 -9.82
N PRO A 48 -17.27 -20.48 -10.46
CA PRO A 48 -18.61 -20.31 -9.91
C PRO A 48 -18.71 -20.92 -8.50
N ASP A 49 -19.42 -20.22 -7.61
CA ASP A 49 -19.73 -20.65 -6.23
C ASP A 49 -18.57 -20.63 -5.22
N GLU A 50 -17.40 -20.09 -5.57
CA GLU A 50 -16.30 -19.86 -4.61
C GLU A 50 -16.03 -18.37 -4.35
N THR A 51 -15.56 -18.07 -3.15
CA THR A 51 -14.98 -16.77 -2.79
C THR A 51 -13.56 -16.65 -3.35
N VAL A 52 -13.05 -15.43 -3.48
CA VAL A 52 -11.66 -15.18 -3.90
C VAL A 52 -10.65 -15.91 -2.99
N TRP A 53 -10.92 -15.98 -1.68
CA TRP A 53 -10.06 -16.71 -0.75
C TRP A 53 -10.09 -18.22 -0.99
N GLN A 54 -11.27 -18.80 -1.26
CA GLN A 54 -11.40 -20.22 -1.59
C GLN A 54 -10.68 -20.56 -2.89
N ALA A 55 -10.84 -19.74 -3.93
CA ALA A 55 -10.09 -19.85 -5.18
C ALA A 55 -8.58 -19.83 -4.91
N LEU A 56 -8.10 -18.85 -4.15
CA LEU A 56 -6.69 -18.72 -3.80
C LEU A 56 -6.15 -19.97 -3.07
N VAL A 57 -6.89 -20.50 -2.09
CA VAL A 57 -6.48 -21.69 -1.33
C VAL A 57 -6.42 -22.91 -2.25
N ARG A 58 -7.39 -23.08 -3.15
CA ARG A 58 -7.44 -24.16 -4.13
C ARG A 58 -6.26 -24.08 -5.10
N GLU A 59 -6.03 -22.92 -5.72
CA GLU A 59 -4.94 -22.70 -6.68
C GLU A 59 -3.57 -22.94 -6.04
N LEU A 60 -3.32 -22.42 -4.84
CA LEU A 60 -2.08 -22.69 -4.11
C LEU A 60 -1.89 -24.19 -3.79
N LYS A 61 -2.98 -24.93 -3.57
CA LYS A 61 -2.93 -26.36 -3.31
C LYS A 61 -2.64 -27.15 -4.59
N GLU A 62 -3.28 -26.79 -5.69
CA GLU A 62 -3.17 -27.42 -7.00
C GLU A 62 -1.81 -27.17 -7.65
N GLU A 63 -1.29 -25.95 -7.58
CA GLU A 63 -0.01 -25.59 -8.19
C GLU A 63 1.19 -25.99 -7.31
N LEU A 64 1.07 -25.80 -5.98
CA LEU A 64 2.22 -25.73 -5.08
C LEU A 64 2.18 -26.70 -3.89
N ASP A 65 1.13 -27.52 -3.70
CA ASP A 65 0.93 -28.40 -2.54
C ASP A 65 0.94 -27.67 -1.17
N ILE A 66 0.62 -26.37 -1.14
CA ILE A 66 0.51 -25.58 0.10
C ILE A 66 -0.94 -25.17 0.37
N THR A 67 -1.26 -24.94 1.64
CA THR A 67 -2.60 -24.50 2.06
C THR A 67 -2.48 -23.21 2.85
N ALA A 68 -3.03 -22.12 2.32
CA ALA A 68 -3.05 -20.84 3.03
C ALA A 68 -3.95 -20.93 4.27
N LEU A 69 -3.40 -20.56 5.43
CA LEU A 69 -4.09 -20.59 6.73
C LEU A 69 -4.48 -19.20 7.20
N GLU A 70 -3.60 -18.21 6.98
CA GLU A 70 -3.87 -16.82 7.30
C GLU A 70 -3.36 -15.89 6.21
N GLY A 71 -4.21 -14.92 5.90
CA GLY A 71 -4.00 -13.91 4.91
C GLY A 71 -5.11 -12.87 4.96
N GLY A 72 -5.01 -11.88 4.08
CA GLY A 72 -6.00 -10.83 3.95
C GLY A 72 -6.03 -10.28 2.52
N PRO A 73 -7.15 -9.66 2.11
CA PRO A 73 -7.20 -8.93 0.86
C PRO A 73 -6.19 -7.78 0.88
N TRP A 74 -5.86 -7.22 -0.27
CA TRP A 74 -4.91 -6.10 -0.33
C TRP A 74 -5.42 -4.96 -1.21
N PHE A 75 -5.53 -5.18 -2.51
CA PHE A 75 -6.17 -4.28 -3.47
C PHE A 75 -6.43 -5.07 -4.75
N ARG A 76 -7.15 -4.48 -5.70
CA ARG A 76 -7.40 -5.12 -7.00
C ARG A 76 -6.80 -4.31 -8.13
N ILE A 77 -6.53 -4.98 -9.24
CA ILE A 77 -6.22 -4.30 -10.51
C ILE A 77 -7.14 -4.83 -11.60
N GLU A 78 -7.34 -4.01 -12.62
CA GLU A 78 -8.18 -4.37 -13.76
C GLU A 78 -7.39 -4.13 -15.04
N HIS A 79 -7.38 -5.13 -15.90
CA HIS A 79 -6.81 -5.08 -17.24
C HIS A 79 -7.92 -5.26 -18.26
N ASP A 80 -8.04 -4.30 -19.17
CA ASP A 80 -8.96 -4.39 -20.30
C ASP A 80 -8.23 -4.97 -21.50
N TYR A 81 -8.36 -6.28 -21.70
CA TYR A 81 -7.87 -6.96 -22.90
C TYR A 81 -8.92 -6.90 -24.00
N GLU A 82 -8.52 -7.12 -25.26
CA GLU A 82 -9.46 -7.12 -26.39
C GLU A 82 -10.61 -8.13 -26.21
N HIS A 83 -10.33 -9.28 -25.60
CA HIS A 83 -11.24 -10.41 -25.45
C HIS A 83 -11.95 -10.50 -24.09
N ALA A 84 -11.48 -9.81 -23.05
CA ALA A 84 -12.03 -9.90 -21.70
C ALA A 84 -11.59 -8.72 -20.80
N ASN A 85 -12.38 -8.42 -19.77
CA ASN A 85 -11.96 -7.58 -18.66
C ASN A 85 -11.49 -8.46 -17.50
N VAL A 86 -10.20 -8.44 -17.20
CA VAL A 86 -9.61 -9.28 -16.16
C VAL A 86 -9.41 -8.45 -14.89
N ARG A 87 -10.03 -8.88 -13.79
CA ARG A 87 -9.87 -8.28 -12.47
C ARG A 87 -9.01 -9.20 -11.60
N LEU A 88 -7.80 -8.77 -11.28
CA LEU A 88 -6.94 -9.48 -10.34
C LEU A 88 -7.22 -8.99 -8.93
N HIS A 89 -7.56 -9.92 -8.04
CA HIS A 89 -7.72 -9.67 -6.61
C HIS A 89 -6.45 -10.11 -5.91
N LEU A 90 -5.67 -9.15 -5.41
CA LEU A 90 -4.44 -9.47 -4.71
C LEU A 90 -4.73 -9.75 -3.24
N TYR A 91 -4.17 -10.85 -2.76
CA TYR A 91 -4.24 -11.28 -1.38
C TYR A 91 -2.83 -11.50 -0.85
N ARG A 92 -2.60 -11.11 0.41
CA ARG A 92 -1.39 -11.43 1.15
C ARG A 92 -1.60 -12.72 1.90
N VAL A 93 -0.63 -13.63 1.87
CA VAL A 93 -0.60 -14.85 2.69
C VAL A 93 0.67 -14.84 3.51
N TRP A 94 0.56 -14.88 4.84
CA TRP A 94 1.71 -14.89 5.75
C TRP A 94 1.76 -16.14 6.64
N ARG A 95 0.71 -16.97 6.63
CA ARG A 95 0.74 -18.30 7.25
C ARG A 95 0.14 -19.33 6.30
N PHE A 96 0.88 -20.41 6.08
CA PHE A 96 0.45 -21.54 5.26
C PHE A 96 1.00 -22.85 5.82
N GLU A 97 0.40 -23.95 5.42
CA GLU A 97 0.84 -25.32 5.71
C GLU A 97 1.42 -25.99 4.46
N GLY A 98 2.33 -26.96 4.68
CA GLY A 98 3.02 -27.67 3.62
C GLY A 98 4.37 -27.04 3.25
N SER A 99 4.99 -27.59 2.20
CA SER A 99 6.22 -27.04 1.61
C SER A 99 6.00 -26.95 0.10
N PRO A 100 6.27 -25.80 -0.54
CA PRO A 100 6.03 -25.62 -1.96
C PRO A 100 6.69 -26.73 -2.79
N LYS A 101 5.89 -27.34 -3.67
CA LYS A 101 6.33 -28.34 -4.65
C LYS A 101 5.80 -27.96 -6.02
N SER A 102 6.57 -28.21 -7.06
CA SER A 102 6.11 -28.00 -8.43
C SER A 102 5.15 -29.13 -8.83
N LEU A 103 3.85 -28.87 -8.91
CA LEU A 103 2.86 -29.85 -9.36
C LEU A 103 2.51 -29.74 -10.85
N GLU A 104 2.84 -28.61 -11.50
CA GLU A 104 2.61 -28.36 -12.92
C GLU A 104 3.92 -28.30 -13.74
N ASN A 105 5.02 -28.80 -13.20
CA ASN A 105 6.37 -28.67 -13.78
C ASN A 105 6.82 -27.21 -13.97
N GLN A 106 6.27 -26.28 -13.19
CA GLN A 106 6.71 -24.89 -13.12
C GLN A 106 7.96 -24.76 -12.26
N ARG A 107 8.88 -23.85 -12.63
CA ARG A 107 9.94 -23.44 -11.69
C ARG A 107 9.34 -22.49 -10.66
N PHE A 108 9.83 -22.51 -9.44
CA PHE A 108 9.46 -21.51 -8.43
C PHE A 108 10.67 -21.09 -7.60
N THR A 109 10.61 -19.92 -6.98
CA THR A 109 11.66 -19.44 -6.09
C THR A 109 11.10 -18.51 -5.01
N TRP A 110 11.84 -18.40 -3.90
CA TRP A 110 11.62 -17.36 -2.90
C TRP A 110 12.55 -16.19 -3.19
N ALA A 111 12.00 -15.03 -3.48
CA ALA A 111 12.77 -13.83 -3.81
C ALA A 111 12.08 -12.57 -3.31
N SER A 112 12.84 -11.50 -3.09
CA SER A 112 12.29 -10.19 -2.74
C SER A 112 11.53 -9.58 -3.93
N LEU A 113 10.63 -8.64 -3.64
CA LEU A 113 9.83 -7.96 -4.67
C LEU A 113 10.68 -7.12 -5.65
N ASP A 114 11.90 -6.75 -5.25
CA ASP A 114 12.88 -5.96 -6.00
C ASP A 114 14.02 -6.81 -6.58
N SER A 115 13.89 -8.14 -6.57
CA SER A 115 14.94 -9.05 -7.05
C SER A 115 15.21 -8.89 -8.54
N SER A 116 16.45 -8.53 -8.90
CA SER A 116 16.91 -8.44 -10.30
C SER A 116 16.99 -9.78 -11.03
N ASP A 117 17.03 -10.89 -10.29
CA ASP A 117 17.17 -12.24 -10.85
C ASP A 117 15.88 -12.76 -11.49
N LEU A 118 14.75 -12.07 -11.27
CA LEU A 118 13.45 -12.42 -11.84
C LEU A 118 13.27 -11.67 -13.15
N SER A 119 13.60 -12.33 -14.27
CA SER A 119 13.38 -11.77 -15.59
C SER A 119 13.12 -12.87 -16.64
N PRO A 120 12.15 -12.69 -17.55
CA PRO A 120 11.20 -11.57 -17.61
C PRO A 120 10.06 -11.72 -16.58
N ILE A 121 9.50 -10.60 -16.11
CA ILE A 121 8.30 -10.57 -15.24
C ILE A 121 7.07 -10.38 -16.11
N LEU A 122 5.96 -11.05 -15.77
CA LEU A 122 4.72 -10.91 -16.51
C LEU A 122 4.28 -9.43 -16.59
N PRO A 123 3.90 -8.90 -17.76
CA PRO A 123 3.53 -7.48 -17.91
C PRO A 123 2.37 -7.02 -17.02
N ALA A 124 1.51 -7.94 -16.58
CA ALA A 124 0.44 -7.66 -15.62
C ALA A 124 0.95 -7.56 -14.16
N THR A 125 2.08 -8.21 -13.86
CA THR A 125 2.70 -8.27 -12.53
C THR A 125 3.69 -7.14 -12.28
N GLU A 126 4.45 -6.74 -13.30
CA GLU A 126 5.49 -5.70 -13.17
C GLU A 126 4.97 -4.37 -12.59
N PRO A 127 3.81 -3.82 -13.00
CA PRO A 127 3.27 -2.57 -12.42
C PRO A 127 2.84 -2.69 -10.96
N LEU A 128 2.72 -3.91 -10.43
CA LEU A 128 2.35 -4.16 -9.04
C LEU A 128 3.54 -3.97 -8.12
N LEU A 129 4.75 -4.33 -8.55
CA LEU A 129 5.95 -4.35 -7.71
C LEU A 129 6.19 -3.05 -6.94
N PRO A 130 6.21 -1.86 -7.58
CA PRO A 130 6.38 -0.61 -6.82
C PRO A 130 5.22 -0.33 -5.85
N LYS A 131 4.01 -0.84 -6.12
CA LYS A 131 2.86 -0.71 -5.20
C LYS A 131 3.01 -1.65 -3.99
N LEU A 132 3.50 -2.86 -4.21
CA LEU A 132 3.68 -3.89 -3.19
C LEU A 132 4.87 -3.61 -2.27
N ALA A 133 5.96 -3.06 -2.83
CA ALA A 133 7.21 -2.75 -2.13
C ALA A 133 7.16 -1.48 -1.26
N GLN A 134 6.01 -0.80 -1.20
CA GLN A 134 5.85 0.36 -0.33
C GLN A 134 6.02 -0.03 1.15
N PRO A 135 6.58 0.86 1.98
CA PRO A 135 6.58 0.71 3.43
C PRO A 135 5.19 0.50 4.01
N THR A 136 5.04 -0.40 4.97
CA THR A 136 3.75 -0.67 5.63
C THR A 136 3.48 0.22 6.84
N VAL A 137 4.44 1.06 7.23
CA VAL A 137 4.29 2.02 8.32
C VAL A 137 4.52 3.43 7.80
N MET A 138 3.57 4.30 8.12
CA MET A 138 3.68 5.74 7.94
C MET A 138 3.57 6.42 9.29
N ALA A 139 4.47 7.34 9.56
CA ALA A 139 4.45 8.10 10.79
C ALA A 139 4.37 9.59 10.52
N LEU A 140 3.57 10.27 11.33
CA LEU A 140 3.31 11.69 11.17
C LEU A 140 4.19 12.50 12.12
N SER A 141 4.71 13.62 11.62
CA SER A 141 5.32 14.64 12.47
C SER A 141 4.27 15.30 13.37
N ASN A 142 4.73 15.93 14.44
CA ASN A 142 3.89 16.68 15.37
C ASN A 142 4.74 17.71 16.13
N TYR A 143 5.51 18.52 15.40
CA TYR A 143 6.35 19.56 15.99
C TYR A 143 5.50 20.68 16.62
N GLU A 144 4.26 20.88 16.17
CA GLU A 144 3.29 21.81 16.77
C GLU A 144 2.94 21.49 18.23
N ALA A 145 3.08 20.22 18.65
CA ALA A 145 2.93 19.84 20.06
C ALA A 145 4.20 20.11 20.91
N GLY A 146 5.30 20.51 20.28
CA GLY A 146 6.57 20.83 20.91
C GLY A 146 7.77 20.30 20.12
N PHE A 147 8.65 21.21 19.68
CA PHE A 147 9.79 20.88 18.83
C PHE A 147 10.69 19.79 19.45
N GLU A 148 11.20 20.03 20.66
CA GLU A 148 12.13 19.12 21.35
C GLU A 148 11.53 17.73 21.57
N ALA A 149 10.26 17.66 21.98
CA ALA A 149 9.57 16.40 22.21
C ALA A 149 9.40 15.60 20.91
N CYS A 150 9.02 16.28 19.82
CA CYS A 150 8.90 15.62 18.52
C CYS A 150 10.26 15.19 17.95
N ALA A 151 11.27 16.05 18.04
CA ALA A 151 12.63 15.78 17.59
C ALA A 151 13.20 14.53 18.28
N GLN A 152 13.19 14.50 19.62
CA GLN A 152 13.67 13.35 20.40
C GLN A 152 12.91 12.06 20.07
N ARG A 153 11.59 12.15 19.86
CA ARG A 153 10.76 10.99 19.47
C ARG A 153 11.17 10.45 18.10
N LEU A 154 11.32 11.31 17.10
CA LEU A 154 11.71 10.90 15.75
C LEU A 154 13.15 10.35 15.74
N GLU A 155 14.09 11.01 16.41
CA GLU A 155 15.48 10.55 16.49
C GLU A 155 15.58 9.16 17.12
N ARG A 156 14.90 8.93 18.25
CA ARG A 156 14.86 7.59 18.90
C ARG A 156 14.14 6.56 18.04
N GLY A 157 13.03 6.94 17.40
CA GLY A 157 12.26 6.05 16.54
C GLY A 157 13.03 5.62 15.30
N LEU A 158 13.88 6.50 14.78
CA LEU A 158 14.66 6.28 13.56
C LEU A 158 16.07 5.72 13.81
N SER A 159 16.62 5.84 15.01
CA SER A 159 18.00 5.40 15.30
C SER A 159 18.21 3.89 15.14
N ASN A 160 17.15 3.08 15.32
CA ASN A 160 17.23 1.62 15.30
C ASN A 160 16.39 0.97 14.19
N ILE A 161 15.74 1.78 13.35
CA ILE A 161 14.84 1.24 12.34
C ILE A 161 15.65 0.71 11.15
N LYS A 162 15.45 -0.57 10.84
CA LYS A 162 16.08 -1.24 9.68
C LYS A 162 15.13 -1.40 8.51
N THR A 163 13.84 -1.36 8.79
CA THR A 163 12.78 -1.47 7.79
C THR A 163 12.41 -0.09 7.26
N PRO A 164 12.23 0.07 5.94
CA PRO A 164 11.72 1.31 5.37
C PRO A 164 10.37 1.70 5.98
N ILE A 165 10.20 2.98 6.27
CA ILE A 165 8.93 3.61 6.67
C ILE A 165 8.75 4.94 5.95
N TYR A 166 7.51 5.41 5.91
CA TYR A 166 7.20 6.77 5.51
C TYR A 166 7.21 7.72 6.70
N ILE A 167 7.83 8.89 6.55
CA ILE A 167 7.70 10.02 7.46
C ILE A 167 6.89 11.11 6.77
N GLN A 168 5.63 11.28 7.17
CA GLN A 168 4.80 12.37 6.67
C GLN A 168 5.00 13.63 7.53
N PHE A 169 5.64 14.65 6.97
CA PHE A 169 5.75 15.95 7.59
C PHE A 169 4.45 16.75 7.41
N ARG A 170 3.76 16.95 8.52
CA ARG A 170 2.43 17.53 8.58
C ARG A 170 2.29 18.40 9.82
N GLU A 171 2.32 19.70 9.62
CA GLU A 171 2.18 20.70 10.68
C GLU A 171 1.07 21.67 10.25
N LYS A 172 -0.02 21.70 11.00
CA LYS A 172 -1.19 22.52 10.66
C LYS A 172 -1.08 23.93 11.20
N ALA A 173 -0.49 24.04 12.39
CA ALA A 173 -0.45 25.27 13.16
C ALA A 173 0.90 26.00 13.07
N LEU A 174 1.97 25.32 12.66
CA LEU A 174 3.28 25.97 12.51
C LEU A 174 3.34 26.83 11.24
N SER A 175 4.03 27.96 11.35
CA SER A 175 4.29 28.90 10.25
C SER A 175 5.64 29.61 10.43
N GLY A 176 6.15 30.23 9.37
CA GLY A 176 7.38 31.02 9.39
C GLY A 176 8.59 30.22 9.89
N ASN A 177 9.49 30.87 10.64
CA ASN A 177 10.75 30.26 11.09
C ASN A 177 10.57 28.96 11.87
N ALA A 178 9.50 28.83 12.67
CA ALA A 178 9.24 27.60 13.42
C ALA A 178 8.93 26.42 12.49
N LEU A 179 8.17 26.65 11.42
CA LEU A 179 7.87 25.64 10.42
C LEU A 179 9.11 25.26 9.61
N ILE A 180 9.92 26.24 9.22
CA ILE A 180 11.18 26.03 8.50
C ILE A 180 12.13 25.18 9.35
N GLN A 181 12.35 25.55 10.61
CA GLN A 181 13.22 24.80 11.53
C GLN A 181 12.74 23.35 11.72
N ALA A 182 11.43 23.14 11.90
CA ALA A 182 10.84 21.81 12.01
C ALA A 182 11.04 20.98 10.74
N PHE A 183 10.86 21.61 9.57
CA PHE A 183 11.05 20.97 8.28
C PHE A 183 12.51 20.56 8.07
N GLU A 184 13.46 21.49 8.26
CA GLU A 184 14.89 21.23 8.10
C GLU A 184 15.38 20.11 9.01
N HIS A 185 14.94 20.10 10.28
CA HIS A 185 15.25 19.04 11.22
C HIS A 185 14.70 17.68 10.73
N CYS A 186 13.40 17.62 10.40
CA CYS A 186 12.76 16.38 9.96
C CYS A 186 13.37 15.84 8.66
N TYR A 187 13.61 16.73 7.69
CA TYR A 187 14.20 16.40 6.40
C TYR A 187 15.63 15.92 6.55
N GLY A 188 16.46 16.63 7.32
CA GLY A 188 17.83 16.21 7.62
C GLY A 188 17.91 14.84 8.29
N LEU A 189 16.98 14.54 9.21
CA LEU A 189 16.90 13.23 9.85
C LEU A 189 16.51 12.12 8.87
N CYS A 190 15.55 12.37 7.98
CA CYS A 190 15.17 11.40 6.93
C CYS A 190 16.33 11.14 5.96
N GLN A 191 17.03 12.18 5.52
CA GLN A 191 18.22 12.05 4.67
C GLN A 191 19.33 11.23 5.35
N LYS A 192 19.60 11.51 6.64
CA LYS A 192 20.62 10.79 7.42
C LYS A 192 20.28 9.31 7.61
N THR A 193 19.00 8.97 7.69
CA THR A 193 18.53 7.60 8.01
C THR A 193 18.04 6.84 6.78
N GLY A 194 18.05 7.47 5.59
CA GLY A 194 17.57 6.90 4.34
C GLY A 194 16.06 6.66 4.28
N GLN A 195 15.29 7.27 5.20
CA GLN A 195 13.83 7.08 5.24
C GLN A 195 13.12 8.00 4.25
N ALA A 196 12.04 7.50 3.66
CA ALA A 196 11.27 8.26 2.69
C ALA A 196 10.38 9.29 3.40
N MET A 197 10.62 10.57 3.12
CA MET A 197 9.78 11.67 3.62
C MET A 197 8.68 12.01 2.61
N LEU A 198 7.50 12.34 3.13
CA LEU A 198 6.35 12.86 2.39
C LEU A 198 5.99 14.21 2.98
N LEU A 199 5.67 15.20 2.13
CA LEU A 199 5.24 16.51 2.59
C LEU A 199 3.73 16.67 2.44
N ASN A 200 3.02 16.97 3.53
CA ASN A 200 1.58 17.24 3.45
C ASN A 200 1.32 18.50 2.61
N SER A 201 0.31 18.45 1.73
CA SER A 201 0.01 19.53 0.79
C SER A 201 -0.37 20.86 1.45
N ASP A 202 -1.04 20.85 2.62
CA ASP A 202 -1.37 22.09 3.33
C ASP A 202 -0.09 22.70 3.92
N THR A 203 0.77 21.87 4.52
CA THR A 203 2.08 22.31 5.03
C THR A 203 2.95 22.87 3.90
N TRP A 204 2.93 22.26 2.72
CA TRP A 204 3.66 22.73 1.55
C TRP A 204 3.26 24.15 1.15
N LEU A 205 1.98 24.50 1.18
CA LEU A 205 1.53 25.86 0.86
C LEU A 205 2.17 26.92 1.77
N ASN A 206 2.46 26.57 3.03
CA ASN A 206 3.11 27.44 4.00
C ASN A 206 4.66 27.41 3.94
N LEU A 207 5.25 26.44 3.22
CA LEU A 207 6.70 26.28 3.08
C LEU A 207 7.24 26.73 1.71
N ARG A 208 6.42 26.67 0.66
CA ARG A 208 6.86 26.81 -0.73
C ARG A 208 7.56 28.13 -1.06
N GLU A 209 7.27 29.20 -0.34
CA GLU A 209 7.94 30.50 -0.56
C GLU A 209 9.36 30.53 0.03
N HIS A 210 9.70 29.54 0.86
CA HIS A 210 11.00 29.40 1.52
C HIS A 210 11.86 28.26 0.93
N LEU A 211 11.37 27.57 -0.09
CA LEU A 211 12.04 26.44 -0.73
C LEU A 211 12.13 26.68 -2.23
N ASP A 212 13.31 26.44 -2.83
CA ASP A 212 13.54 26.65 -4.26
C ASP A 212 12.74 25.68 -5.15
N ALA A 213 12.51 24.47 -4.64
CA ALA A 213 11.77 23.41 -5.31
C ALA A 213 11.11 22.49 -4.28
N LEU A 214 10.19 21.65 -4.76
CA LEU A 214 9.60 20.61 -3.94
C LEU A 214 10.68 19.56 -3.56
N PRO A 215 11.01 19.41 -2.27
CA PRO A 215 12.15 18.57 -1.85
C PRO A 215 11.80 17.07 -1.76
N CYS A 216 10.52 16.75 -1.61
CA CYS A 216 10.02 15.37 -1.54
C CYS A 216 8.55 15.29 -2.01
N PRO A 217 8.05 14.11 -2.40
CA PRO A 217 6.70 13.97 -2.93
C PRO A 217 5.61 14.45 -1.96
N LEU A 218 4.54 15.01 -2.52
CA LEU A 218 3.40 15.46 -1.74
C LEU A 218 2.48 14.31 -1.32
N HIS A 219 1.97 14.42 -0.09
CA HIS A 219 0.76 13.74 0.36
C HIS A 219 -0.40 14.74 0.37
N LEU A 220 -1.39 14.54 -0.49
CA LEU A 220 -2.52 15.45 -0.66
C LEU A 220 -3.54 15.29 0.47
N THR A 221 -4.11 16.41 0.92
CA THR A 221 -5.40 16.37 1.62
C THR A 221 -6.51 15.96 0.66
N GLN A 222 -7.65 15.47 1.18
CA GLN A 222 -8.79 15.15 0.31
C GLN A 222 -9.25 16.38 -0.49
N ALA A 223 -9.29 17.56 0.12
CA ALA A 223 -9.68 18.78 -0.58
C ALA A 223 -8.80 19.05 -1.81
N HIS A 224 -7.48 18.88 -1.68
CA HIS A 224 -6.54 19.06 -2.79
C HIS A 224 -6.58 17.90 -3.81
N LEU A 225 -6.84 16.68 -3.35
CA LEU A 225 -7.16 15.55 -4.23
C LEU A 225 -8.42 15.82 -5.04
N LEU A 226 -9.43 16.50 -4.52
CA LEU A 226 -10.64 16.78 -5.29
C LEU A 226 -10.45 18.00 -6.20
N SER A 227 -9.77 19.04 -5.73
CA SER A 227 -9.63 20.30 -6.48
C SER A 227 -8.77 20.19 -7.74
N GLY A 228 -7.75 19.32 -7.77
CA GLY A 228 -6.84 19.25 -8.93
C GLY A 228 -5.66 20.22 -8.86
N GLN A 229 -5.52 20.95 -7.77
CA GLN A 229 -4.57 22.06 -7.65
C GLN A 229 -3.07 21.67 -7.73
N PHE A 230 -2.73 20.39 -7.57
CA PHE A 230 -1.33 19.91 -7.47
C PHE A 230 -0.92 18.96 -8.61
N GLN A 231 -1.65 18.95 -9.73
CA GLN A 231 -1.37 18.03 -10.85
C GLN A 231 0.03 18.22 -11.47
N ASP A 232 0.57 19.44 -11.41
CA ASP A 232 1.90 19.76 -11.96
C ASP A 232 3.07 19.42 -11.00
N LEU A 233 2.76 18.87 -9.82
CA LEU A 233 3.74 18.52 -8.79
C LEU A 233 3.80 17.02 -8.56
N GLN A 234 4.96 16.55 -8.09
CA GLN A 234 5.14 15.15 -7.73
C GLN A 234 4.28 14.81 -6.50
N CYS A 235 3.20 14.07 -6.71
CA CYS A 235 2.29 13.60 -5.66
C CYS A 235 2.40 12.07 -5.52
N ALA A 236 2.58 11.58 -4.30
CA ALA A 236 2.67 10.14 -4.04
C ALA A 236 1.32 9.54 -3.61
N GLY A 237 0.58 10.22 -2.73
CA GLY A 237 -0.68 9.70 -2.21
C GLY A 237 -1.58 10.78 -1.64
N ALA A 238 -2.74 10.37 -1.13
CA ALA A 238 -3.74 11.30 -0.62
C ALA A 238 -4.50 10.73 0.58
N SER A 239 -4.97 11.62 1.46
CA SER A 239 -6.01 11.30 2.44
C SER A 239 -7.36 11.22 1.72
N VAL A 240 -8.14 10.19 2.05
CA VAL A 240 -9.47 9.93 1.50
C VAL A 240 -10.45 9.51 2.60
N HIS A 241 -11.74 9.75 2.37
CA HIS A 241 -12.81 9.48 3.34
C HIS A 241 -13.92 8.58 2.78
N ASP A 242 -13.89 8.27 1.49
CA ASP A 242 -14.90 7.46 0.80
C ASP A 242 -14.34 6.73 -0.43
N THR A 243 -15.14 5.81 -0.97
CA THR A 243 -14.78 4.99 -2.14
C THR A 243 -14.63 5.82 -3.43
N ASP A 244 -15.39 6.90 -3.58
CA ASP A 244 -15.28 7.78 -4.75
C ASP A 244 -13.94 8.52 -4.76
N SER A 245 -13.46 8.96 -3.60
CA SER A 245 -12.15 9.58 -3.41
C SER A 245 -11.01 8.58 -3.66
N LEU A 246 -11.19 7.30 -3.30
CA LEU A 246 -10.26 6.22 -3.68
C LEU A 246 -10.16 6.06 -5.21
N ARG A 247 -11.29 6.12 -5.93
CA ARG A 247 -11.30 6.11 -7.39
C ARG A 247 -10.56 7.32 -7.96
N ILE A 248 -10.82 8.52 -7.45
CA ILE A 248 -10.15 9.75 -7.90
C ILE A 248 -8.63 9.68 -7.64
N ALA A 249 -8.19 9.13 -6.51
CA ALA A 249 -6.77 8.91 -6.23
C ALA A 249 -6.13 7.98 -7.27
N PHE A 250 -6.80 6.90 -7.65
CA PHE A 250 -6.36 6.01 -8.71
C PHE A 250 -6.28 6.71 -10.07
N ASP A 251 -7.34 7.41 -10.47
CA ASP A 251 -7.45 8.07 -11.78
C ASP A 251 -6.41 9.19 -11.95
N ARG A 252 -5.89 9.71 -10.84
CA ARG A 252 -4.77 10.67 -10.79
C ARG A 252 -3.40 10.02 -10.64
N SER A 253 -3.30 8.72 -10.86
CA SER A 253 -2.05 7.96 -10.84
C SER A 253 -1.30 8.02 -9.49
N LEU A 254 -2.00 8.23 -8.38
CA LEU A 254 -1.38 8.15 -7.06
C LEU A 254 -1.00 6.71 -6.71
N THR A 255 0.07 6.53 -5.93
CA THR A 255 0.63 5.21 -5.60
C THR A 255 -0.02 4.59 -4.37
N TYR A 256 -0.59 5.39 -3.48
CA TYR A 256 -1.35 4.94 -2.32
C TYR A 256 -2.42 5.96 -1.87
N ALA A 257 -3.31 5.54 -0.98
CA ALA A 257 -4.25 6.39 -0.27
C ALA A 257 -4.22 6.10 1.23
N VAL A 258 -4.64 7.06 2.05
CA VAL A 258 -4.78 6.93 3.50
C VAL A 258 -6.26 7.11 3.84
N LEU A 259 -6.90 6.05 4.35
CA LEU A 259 -8.32 6.02 4.70
C LEU A 259 -8.50 5.93 6.21
N GLY A 260 -9.36 6.78 6.75
CA GLY A 260 -9.70 6.79 8.16
C GLY A 260 -10.56 8.00 8.55
N ALA A 261 -10.81 8.22 9.84
CA ALA A 261 -10.26 7.48 10.98
C ALA A 261 -10.89 6.09 11.20
N VAL A 262 -10.10 5.04 11.44
CA VAL A 262 -10.58 3.67 11.69
C VAL A 262 -11.11 3.50 13.12
N LYS A 263 -10.32 3.88 14.13
CA LYS A 263 -10.73 3.93 15.53
C LYS A 263 -11.08 5.37 15.92
N THR A 264 -11.73 5.56 17.06
CA THR A 264 -11.91 6.89 17.67
C THR A 264 -10.56 7.57 17.89
N THR A 265 -10.49 8.88 17.60
CA THR A 265 -9.23 9.64 17.68
C THR A 265 -9.39 10.90 18.49
N SER A 266 -8.30 11.36 19.11
CA SER A 266 -8.24 12.68 19.73
C SER A 266 -8.24 13.82 18.70
N SER A 267 -7.90 13.56 17.44
CA SER A 267 -7.94 14.55 16.36
C SER A 267 -9.35 14.88 15.89
N HIS A 268 -10.33 14.00 16.15
CA HIS A 268 -11.76 14.17 15.87
C HIS A 268 -12.61 13.61 17.03
N PRO A 269 -12.67 14.32 18.18
CA PRO A 269 -13.36 13.83 19.37
C PRO A 269 -14.88 13.73 19.13
N GLY A 270 -15.49 12.62 19.55
CA GLY A 270 -16.94 12.41 19.55
C GLY A 270 -17.54 11.80 18.27
N GLN A 271 -16.74 11.57 17.22
CA GLN A 271 -17.20 10.81 16.04
C GLN A 271 -16.83 9.33 16.18
N PRO A 272 -17.76 8.39 15.96
CA PRO A 272 -17.41 6.97 15.88
C PRO A 272 -16.44 6.77 14.72
N GLY A 273 -15.39 5.98 14.94
CA GLY A 273 -14.47 5.59 13.86
C GLY A 273 -15.20 4.83 12.75
N LEU A 274 -14.61 4.80 11.57
CA LEU A 274 -15.08 4.04 10.41
C LEU A 274 -15.34 2.56 10.76
N GLY A 275 -14.48 2.00 11.61
CA GLY A 275 -14.47 0.58 11.95
C GLY A 275 -13.81 -0.26 10.84
N TRP A 276 -13.32 -1.43 11.23
CA TRP A 276 -12.59 -2.31 10.33
C TRP A 276 -13.46 -2.93 9.23
N GLU A 277 -14.75 -3.16 9.50
CA GLU A 277 -15.71 -3.69 8.52
C GLU A 277 -15.90 -2.75 7.33
N LYS A 278 -16.24 -1.47 7.59
CA LYS A 278 -16.38 -0.47 6.52
C LYS A 278 -15.05 -0.11 5.85
N PHE A 279 -13.95 -0.19 6.61
CA PHE A 279 -12.62 -0.04 6.03
C PHE A 279 -12.38 -1.14 4.98
N LEU A 280 -12.66 -2.40 5.33
CA LEU A 280 -12.52 -3.56 4.44
C LEU A 280 -13.36 -3.41 3.17
N GLU A 281 -14.63 -3.03 3.30
CA GLU A 281 -15.52 -2.78 2.14
C GLU A 281 -14.90 -1.77 1.15
N SER A 282 -14.30 -0.71 1.67
CA SER A 282 -13.65 0.31 0.85
C SER A 282 -12.31 -0.17 0.26
N ALA A 283 -11.47 -0.81 1.07
CA ALA A 283 -10.13 -1.24 0.68
C ALA A 283 -10.16 -2.36 -0.37
N GLN A 284 -11.08 -3.33 -0.26
CA GLN A 284 -11.27 -4.38 -1.26
C GLN A 284 -11.65 -3.82 -2.64
N GLY A 285 -12.35 -2.68 -2.65
CA GLY A 285 -12.71 -1.97 -3.87
C GLY A 285 -11.57 -1.16 -4.50
N ALA A 286 -10.51 -0.90 -3.74
CA ALA A 286 -9.44 0.02 -4.13
C ALA A 286 -8.54 -0.56 -5.21
N ARG A 287 -8.07 0.33 -6.11
CA ARG A 287 -7.14 -0.01 -7.20
C ARG A 287 -5.68 0.32 -6.91
N LEU A 288 -5.40 0.61 -5.64
CA LEU A 288 -4.11 0.98 -5.11
C LEU A 288 -4.02 0.59 -3.62
N PRO A 289 -2.81 0.45 -3.08
CA PRO A 289 -2.57 0.32 -1.64
C PRO A 289 -3.30 1.37 -0.78
N VAL A 290 -4.00 0.90 0.26
CA VAL A 290 -4.70 1.76 1.23
C VAL A 290 -4.08 1.62 2.60
N PHE A 291 -3.59 2.71 3.18
CA PHE A 291 -3.15 2.77 4.57
C PHE A 291 -4.34 3.07 5.48
N ALA A 292 -4.42 2.40 6.62
CA ALA A 292 -5.37 2.71 7.67
C ALA A 292 -4.80 3.83 8.57
N ILE A 293 -5.62 4.81 8.95
CA ILE A 293 -5.23 5.86 9.91
C ILE A 293 -6.29 6.03 10.99
N GLY A 294 -5.88 6.56 12.14
CA GLY A 294 -6.79 7.11 13.15
C GLY A 294 -6.94 6.19 14.35
N GLY A 295 -6.30 6.58 15.45
CA GLY A 295 -6.35 5.84 16.73
C GLY A 295 -5.56 4.53 16.71
N LEU A 296 -4.71 4.34 15.70
CA LEU A 296 -3.94 3.11 15.49
C LEU A 296 -2.54 3.18 16.12
N ALA A 297 -2.06 2.02 16.54
CA ALA A 297 -0.73 1.77 17.09
C ALA A 297 -0.02 0.65 16.31
N ALA A 298 1.27 0.42 16.58
CA ALA A 298 2.05 -0.62 15.89
C ALA A 298 1.43 -2.03 16.02
N GLU A 299 0.81 -2.34 17.16
CA GLU A 299 0.09 -3.59 17.43
C GLU A 299 -1.10 -3.84 16.48
N ASP A 300 -1.66 -2.79 15.88
CA ASP A 300 -2.81 -2.89 14.99
C ASP A 300 -2.44 -3.35 13.56
N ILE A 301 -1.14 -3.49 13.24
CA ILE A 301 -0.71 -3.83 11.88
C ILE A 301 -1.31 -5.15 11.38
N ARG A 302 -1.46 -6.15 12.27
CA ARG A 302 -2.05 -7.44 11.92
C ARG A 302 -3.53 -7.29 11.57
N ASP A 303 -4.28 -6.57 12.40
CA ASP A 303 -5.69 -6.29 12.14
C ASP A 303 -5.86 -5.47 10.87
N ALA A 304 -4.98 -4.50 10.62
CA ALA A 304 -5.00 -3.71 9.41
C ALA A 304 -4.84 -4.59 8.16
N HIS A 305 -3.87 -5.51 8.16
CA HIS A 305 -3.68 -6.44 7.05
C HIS A 305 -4.85 -7.40 6.84
N LEU A 306 -5.46 -7.91 7.92
CA LEU A 306 -6.67 -8.73 7.85
C LEU A 306 -7.84 -8.00 7.18
N HIS A 307 -7.90 -6.67 7.34
CA HIS A 307 -8.96 -5.82 6.81
C HIS A 307 -8.61 -5.08 5.51
N GLY A 308 -7.60 -5.55 4.77
CA GLY A 308 -7.32 -4.98 3.44
C GLY A 308 -6.34 -3.82 3.42
N ALA A 309 -5.81 -3.40 4.57
CA ALA A 309 -4.85 -2.30 4.60
C ALA A 309 -3.49 -2.78 4.07
N HIS A 310 -2.88 -1.94 3.24
CA HIS A 310 -1.45 -2.07 2.92
C HIS A 310 -0.58 -1.92 4.17
N GLY A 311 -0.98 -1.02 5.07
CA GLY A 311 -0.21 -0.62 6.23
C GLY A 311 -0.99 0.34 7.13
N ILE A 312 -0.32 0.92 8.13
CA ILE A 312 -0.92 1.87 9.08
C ILE A 312 -0.19 3.21 9.06
N ALA A 313 -0.94 4.28 9.32
CA ALA A 313 -0.44 5.61 9.57
C ALA A 313 -0.70 6.03 11.04
N MET A 314 0.34 6.53 11.71
CA MET A 314 0.31 6.79 13.16
C MET A 314 0.90 8.16 13.53
N LEU A 315 0.33 8.82 14.56
CA LEU A 315 0.76 10.14 15.03
C LEU A 315 1.68 10.08 16.26
N SER A 316 1.31 9.31 17.29
CA SER A 316 1.84 9.48 18.65
C SER A 316 2.74 8.35 19.16
N GLN A 317 2.65 7.14 18.59
CA GLN A 317 3.40 5.97 19.08
C GLN A 317 4.48 5.57 18.08
N PHE A 318 5.58 6.31 18.08
CA PHE A 318 6.77 5.89 17.34
C PHE A 318 7.61 5.02 18.26
N GLY A 319 7.50 3.71 18.09
CA GLY A 319 8.23 2.69 18.83
C GLY A 319 8.08 1.38 18.09
N LEU A 320 8.89 1.18 17.05
CA LEU A 320 9.03 -0.11 16.38
C LEU A 320 10.15 -0.87 17.11
N GLY A 321 9.84 -1.32 18.32
CA GLY A 321 10.75 -2.06 19.20
C GLY A 321 10.01 -3.18 19.89
#